data_AF-A0A828Y640-F1
#
_entry.id   AF-A0A828Y640-F1
#
_cell.length_a   1.000
_cell.length_b   1.000
_cell.length_c   1.000
_cell.angle_alpha   90.00
_cell.angle_beta   90.00
_cell.angle_gamma   90.00
#
_symmetry.space_group_name_H-M   'P 1'
#
loop_
_entity.id
_entity.type
_entity.pdbx_description
1 polymer ?
#
loop_
_entity_poly.entity_id
_entity_poly.type
_entity_poly.pdbx_seq_one_letter_code
_entity_poly.pdbx_strand_id
1 'polypeptide(L)'
;MKVHFYISEIQILKADASSASKDAFMIDDFSKDHENDFIYYIWNKSFPWNFEFSQTKTNRTEQNLYYIKNIFEAPCIEYSRHNFNEKQNYGRLYWSKNFAVINPLQYDIMKFDQWYNQIIQWVKKNGKQKYKGKLNTYYLSDAWKLYAEKI
;
A
#
# COMPACT_ATOMS: atom_id res chain seq x y z
N MET A 1 1.68 11.66 -10.34
CA MET A 1 0.78 12.58 -9.61
C MET A 1 1.35 12.76 -8.20
N LYS A 2 1.84 13.95 -7.80
CA LYS A 2 2.31 14.20 -6.43
C LYS A 2 1.09 14.37 -5.51
N VAL A 3 0.81 13.37 -4.67
CA VAL A 3 -0.28 13.44 -3.70
C VAL A 3 0.22 14.19 -2.47
N HIS A 4 -0.01 15.50 -2.41
CA HIS A 4 0.20 16.28 -1.19
C HIS A 4 -0.96 16.02 -0.23
N PHE A 5 -0.79 15.02 0.64
CA PHE A 5 -1.60 14.94 1.85
C PHE A 5 -1.15 16.10 2.77
N TYR A 6 -2.04 17.02 3.13
CA TYR A 6 -1.85 17.92 4.30
C TYR A 6 -1.88 17.14 5.64
N ILE A 7 -1.71 15.82 5.57
CA ILE A 7 -2.00 14.83 6.60
C ILE A 7 -0.72 14.02 6.69
N SER A 8 0.15 14.36 7.66
CA SER A 8 1.36 13.61 8.03
C SER A 8 2.43 13.38 6.94
N GLU A 9 3.69 13.21 7.37
CA GLU A 9 4.75 12.76 6.46
C GLU A 9 4.55 11.27 6.16
N ILE A 10 4.27 10.94 4.89
CA ILE A 10 3.98 9.58 4.42
C ILE A 10 5.15 9.06 3.58
N GLN A 11 5.44 7.78 3.71
CA GLN A 11 6.36 7.04 2.85
C GLN A 11 5.64 5.89 2.15
N ILE A 12 5.88 5.71 0.85
CA ILE A 12 5.44 4.53 0.11
C ILE A 12 6.60 3.52 0.09
N LEU A 13 6.28 2.25 0.31
CA LEU A 13 7.20 1.13 0.37
C LEU A 13 6.79 0.03 -0.62
N LYS A 14 7.77 -0.57 -1.29
CA LYS A 14 7.60 -1.82 -2.05
C LYS A 14 7.37 -3.01 -1.10
N ALA A 15 6.84 -4.11 -1.65
CA ALA A 15 6.71 -5.35 -0.90
C ALA A 15 8.04 -6.12 -0.78
N ASP A 16 8.85 -6.07 -1.84
CA ASP A 16 10.17 -6.67 -1.90
C ASP A 16 11.19 -5.76 -2.62
N ALA A 17 12.47 -6.09 -2.50
CA ALA A 17 13.58 -5.38 -3.14
C ALA A 17 14.80 -6.29 -3.33
N SER A 18 15.74 -5.86 -4.17
CA SER A 18 17.01 -6.58 -4.42
C SER A 18 18.05 -6.46 -3.29
N SER A 19 17.79 -5.62 -2.28
CA SER A 19 18.70 -5.43 -1.14
C SER A 19 17.95 -5.22 0.17
N ALA A 20 18.57 -5.58 1.30
CA ALA A 20 18.09 -5.31 2.65
C ALA A 20 18.33 -3.85 3.10
N SER A 21 18.23 -2.88 2.18
CA SER A 21 18.34 -1.46 2.49
C SER A 21 16.96 -0.84 2.52
N LYS A 22 16.70 -0.01 3.54
CA LYS A 22 15.46 0.78 3.64
C LYS A 22 15.19 1.59 2.38
N ASP A 23 16.22 2.20 1.82
CA ASP A 23 16.11 3.05 0.62
C ASP A 23 15.69 2.26 -0.63
N ALA A 24 16.00 0.95 -0.68
CA ALA A 24 15.60 0.11 -1.81
C ALA A 24 14.10 -0.21 -1.81
N PHE A 25 13.43 -0.10 -0.66
CA PHE A 25 11.98 -0.25 -0.56
C PHE A 25 11.24 1.08 -0.75
N MET A 26 11.88 2.21 -0.45
CA MET A 26 11.23 3.51 -0.49
C MET A 26 11.03 4.01 -1.91
N ILE A 27 9.81 4.47 -2.19
CA ILE A 27 9.50 5.17 -3.43
C ILE A 27 8.75 6.47 -3.12
N ASP A 28 9.01 7.50 -3.93
CA ASP A 28 8.36 8.80 -3.78
C ASP A 28 6.94 8.81 -4.35
N ASP A 29 6.71 8.00 -5.38
CA ASP A 29 5.46 8.00 -6.13
C ASP A 29 5.29 6.69 -6.92
N PHE A 30 4.03 6.29 -7.14
CA PHE A 30 3.68 5.05 -7.84
C PHE A 30 4.08 5.01 -9.32
N SER A 31 4.48 6.14 -9.92
CA SER A 31 4.72 6.30 -11.36
C SER A 31 5.99 5.64 -11.88
N LYS A 32 6.97 5.43 -11.00
CA LYS A 32 8.29 4.91 -11.39
C LYS A 32 8.39 3.39 -11.39
N ASP A 33 7.48 2.68 -10.72
CA ASP A 33 7.48 1.20 -10.62
C ASP A 33 6.23 0.58 -11.27
N HIS A 34 6.03 0.89 -12.54
CA HIS A 34 4.85 0.43 -13.25
C HIS A 34 4.93 -0.98 -13.82
N GLU A 35 6.08 -1.66 -13.80
CA GLU A 35 6.19 -2.87 -14.62
C GLU A 35 5.86 -4.19 -13.92
N ASN A 36 5.99 -4.38 -12.60
CA ASN A 36 5.62 -5.68 -11.98
C ASN A 36 5.11 -5.65 -10.52
N ASP A 37 5.16 -4.51 -9.82
CA ASP A 37 4.73 -4.45 -8.42
C ASP A 37 3.23 -4.15 -8.29
N PHE A 38 2.53 -5.05 -7.59
CA PHE A 38 1.09 -4.93 -7.36
C PHE A 38 0.75 -4.56 -5.91
N ILE A 39 1.68 -4.73 -4.97
CA ILE A 39 1.49 -4.53 -3.54
C ILE A 39 2.48 -3.48 -3.04
N TYR A 40 1.95 -2.48 -2.35
CA TYR A 40 2.72 -1.44 -1.69
C TYR A 40 2.22 -1.25 -0.26
N TYR A 41 3.09 -0.68 0.57
CA TYR A 41 2.73 -0.27 1.92
C TYR A 41 2.86 1.24 2.07
N ILE A 42 1.88 1.85 2.72
CA ILE A 42 1.84 3.28 2.99
C ILE A 42 2.10 3.46 4.49
N TRP A 43 3.28 3.97 4.82
CA TRP A 43 3.72 4.22 6.19
C TRP A 43 3.51 5.69 6.56
N ASN A 44 2.83 5.93 7.67
CA ASN A 44 2.82 7.23 8.32
C ASN A 44 4.01 7.36 9.28
N LYS A 45 4.96 8.25 8.96
CA LYS A 45 6.17 8.43 9.76
C LYS A 45 5.90 9.01 11.16
N SER A 46 4.69 9.49 11.46
CA SER A 46 4.31 9.84 12.84
C SER A 46 4.19 8.63 13.76
N PHE A 47 4.15 7.41 13.19
CA PHE A 47 4.17 6.16 13.94
C PHE A 47 5.57 5.54 13.79
N PRO A 48 6.43 5.64 14.82
CA PRO A 48 7.78 5.11 14.77
C PRO A 48 7.77 3.61 14.48
N TRP A 49 8.66 3.19 13.59
CA TRP A 49 8.81 1.80 13.22
C TRP A 49 10.20 1.55 12.64
N ASN A 50 10.81 0.44 13.05
CA ASN A 50 12.11 -0.01 12.58
C ASN A 50 11.92 -1.21 11.65
N PHE A 51 12.55 -1.14 10.48
CA PHE A 51 12.45 -2.16 9.45
C PHE A 51 13.28 -3.37 9.88
N GLU A 52 12.65 -4.54 9.88
CA GLU A 52 13.37 -5.80 9.94
C GLU A 52 13.30 -6.46 8.58
N PHE A 53 14.44 -6.86 8.04
CA PHE A 53 14.49 -7.50 6.72
C PHE A 53 14.73 -9.00 6.87
N SER A 54 14.19 -9.75 5.93
CA SER A 54 14.54 -11.14 5.70
C SER A 54 14.65 -11.38 4.20
N GLN A 55 15.32 -12.47 3.84
CA GLN A 55 15.58 -12.83 2.45
C GLN A 55 14.67 -13.98 2.04
N THR A 56 14.15 -13.94 0.82
CA THR A 56 13.51 -15.10 0.21
C THR A 56 14.61 -16.09 -0.19
N LYS A 57 14.68 -17.24 0.48
CA LYS A 57 15.55 -18.35 0.07
C LYS A 57 14.82 -19.17 -0.99
N THR A 58 14.81 -18.71 -2.24
CA THR A 58 14.23 -19.48 -3.35
C THR A 58 15.35 -20.12 -4.17
N ASN A 59 15.42 -21.45 -4.19
CA ASN A 59 16.36 -22.21 -5.03
C ASN A 59 16.05 -22.09 -6.55
N ARG A 60 15.19 -21.16 -6.97
CA ARG A 60 14.59 -21.10 -8.31
C ARG A 60 14.95 -19.83 -9.09
N THR A 61 15.53 -18.81 -8.44
CA THR A 61 15.88 -17.53 -9.05
C THR A 61 17.32 -17.18 -8.66
N GLU A 62 18.14 -16.75 -9.61
CA GLU A 62 19.53 -16.32 -9.36
C GLU A 62 19.64 -15.07 -8.47
N GLN A 63 18.51 -14.39 -8.24
CA GLN A 63 18.44 -13.16 -7.45
C GLN A 63 17.84 -13.41 -6.07
N ASN A 64 18.57 -12.93 -5.07
CA ASN A 64 18.16 -12.86 -3.69
C ASN A 64 17.25 -11.65 -3.49
N LEU A 65 15.93 -11.87 -3.37
CA LEU A 65 15.00 -10.82 -2.97
C LEU A 65 14.91 -10.74 -1.45
N TYR A 66 14.70 -9.52 -0.97
CA TYR A 66 14.47 -9.18 0.42
C TYR A 66 13.05 -8.68 0.60
N TYR A 67 12.47 -8.97 1.75
CA TYR A 67 11.16 -8.47 2.17
C TYR A 67 11.25 -7.91 3.59
N ILE A 68 10.28 -7.06 3.94
CA ILE A 68 10.16 -6.53 5.30
C ILE A 68 9.50 -7.59 6.18
N LYS A 69 10.27 -8.23 7.05
CA LYS A 69 9.87 -9.35 7.91
C LYS A 69 8.77 -8.96 8.89
N ASN A 70 8.88 -7.79 9.52
CA ASN A 70 7.94 -7.32 10.53
C ASN A 70 6.78 -6.48 9.95
N ILE A 71 6.48 -6.63 8.65
CA ILE A 71 5.46 -5.83 7.98
C ILE A 71 4.05 -6.05 8.56
N PHE A 72 3.75 -7.25 9.05
CA PHE A 72 2.46 -7.59 9.67
C PHE A 72 2.21 -6.87 10.99
N GLU A 73 3.28 -6.41 11.65
CA GLU A 73 3.23 -5.66 12.91
C GLU A 73 3.44 -4.15 12.68
N ALA A 74 3.71 -3.75 11.44
CA ALA A 74 4.03 -2.36 11.09
C ALA A 74 2.81 -1.43 11.07
N PRO A 75 2.96 -0.15 11.42
CA PRO A 75 1.92 0.88 11.25
C PRO A 75 1.83 1.31 9.77
N CYS A 76 1.41 0.39 8.91
CA CYS A 76 1.27 0.62 7.47
C CYS A 76 -0.10 0.19 6.97
N ILE A 77 -0.63 0.93 6.00
CA ILE A 77 -1.78 0.52 5.19
C ILE A 77 -1.25 -0.30 4.02
N GLU A 78 -1.91 -1.42 3.71
CA GLU A 78 -1.61 -2.16 2.48
C GLU A 78 -2.43 -1.60 1.32
N TYR A 79 -1.74 -1.36 0.21
CA TYR A 79 -2.31 -0.93 -1.04
C TYR A 79 -2.01 -1.95 -2.13
N SER A 80 -3.06 -2.58 -2.63
CA SER A 80 -3.01 -3.44 -3.82
C SER A 80 -3.57 -2.67 -5.02
N ARG A 81 -2.77 -2.55 -6.08
CA ARG A 81 -3.18 -1.90 -7.32
C ARG A 81 -4.21 -2.75 -8.06
N HIS A 82 -5.18 -2.08 -8.70
CA HIS A 82 -6.10 -2.76 -9.61
C HIS A 82 -5.34 -3.27 -10.84
N ASN A 83 -5.44 -4.57 -11.13
CA ASN A 83 -4.97 -5.12 -12.39
C ASN A 83 -6.03 -4.94 -13.47
N PHE A 84 -5.86 -3.95 -14.32
CA PHE A 84 -6.79 -3.66 -15.43
C PHE A 84 -6.82 -4.75 -16.51
N ASN A 85 -5.91 -5.71 -16.49
CA ASN A 85 -5.90 -6.85 -17.43
C ASN A 85 -6.75 -8.02 -16.93
N GLU A 86 -7.17 -8.03 -15.66
CA GLU A 86 -7.96 -9.08 -15.04
C GLU A 86 -9.35 -8.57 -14.66
N LYS A 87 -10.41 -9.30 -15.06
CA LYS A 87 -11.81 -8.87 -14.84
C LYS A 87 -12.23 -8.81 -13.37
N GLN A 88 -11.52 -9.47 -12.45
CA GLN A 88 -11.96 -9.65 -11.06
C GLN A 88 -10.94 -9.18 -10.00
N ASN A 89 -9.85 -8.52 -10.42
CA ASN A 89 -8.79 -8.15 -9.50
C ASN A 89 -8.90 -6.68 -9.09
N TYR A 90 -9.90 -6.36 -8.27
CA TYR A 90 -10.09 -5.00 -7.75
C TYR A 90 -8.94 -4.59 -6.84
N GLY A 91 -8.44 -3.37 -7.05
CA GLY A 91 -7.49 -2.77 -6.13
C GLY A 91 -8.08 -2.64 -4.73
N ARG A 92 -7.23 -2.71 -3.71
CA ARG A 92 -7.62 -2.72 -2.30
C ARG A 92 -6.77 -1.72 -1.54
N LEU A 93 -7.40 -1.04 -0.60
CA LEU A 93 -6.72 -0.24 0.40
C LEU A 93 -7.25 -0.67 1.75
N TYR A 94 -6.45 -1.41 2.51
CA TYR A 94 -6.92 -1.97 3.77
C TYR A 94 -5.87 -1.93 4.87
N TRP A 95 -6.37 -1.82 6.08
CA TRP A 95 -5.60 -1.98 7.30
C TRP A 95 -6.43 -2.81 8.26
N SER A 96 -5.95 -4.02 8.56
CA SER A 96 -6.52 -4.89 9.57
C SER A 96 -5.43 -5.87 9.99
N LYS A 97 -4.57 -5.45 10.91
CA LYS A 97 -3.38 -6.24 11.28
C LYS A 97 -3.58 -7.11 12.50
N ASN A 98 -4.62 -6.86 13.31
CA ASN A 98 -4.88 -7.57 14.56
C ASN A 98 -5.04 -9.10 14.41
N PHE A 99 -5.42 -9.60 13.23
CA PHE A 99 -5.55 -11.04 13.00
C PHE A 99 -4.26 -11.72 12.53
N ALA A 100 -3.27 -10.95 12.05
CA ALA A 100 -2.04 -11.46 11.43
C ALA A 100 -0.78 -11.23 12.28
N VAL A 101 -0.93 -10.51 13.40
CA VAL A 101 0.18 -10.17 14.28
C VAL A 101 0.58 -11.36 15.16
N ILE A 102 1.88 -11.58 15.29
CA ILE A 102 2.45 -12.59 16.18
C ILE A 102 2.68 -11.97 17.56
N ASN A 103 3.10 -10.71 17.58
CA ASN A 103 3.29 -9.91 18.80
C ASN A 103 2.24 -8.79 18.93
N PRO A 104 2.03 -8.25 20.14
CA PRO A 104 1.22 -7.05 20.31
C PRO A 104 1.72 -5.89 19.45
N LEU A 105 0.80 -5.16 18.82
CA LEU A 105 1.14 -3.98 18.02
C LEU A 105 1.81 -2.92 18.91
N GLN A 106 2.97 -2.44 18.47
CA GLN A 106 3.81 -1.49 19.21
C GLN A 106 3.44 -0.01 18.91
N TYR A 107 2.21 0.24 18.48
CA TYR A 107 1.71 1.58 18.16
C TYR A 107 0.26 1.76 18.60
N ASP A 108 -0.16 3.02 18.75
CA ASP A 108 -1.52 3.38 19.15
C ASP A 108 -2.51 3.07 18.02
N ILE A 109 -3.20 1.94 18.15
CA ILE A 109 -4.17 1.41 17.18
C ILE A 109 -5.30 2.41 16.94
N MET A 110 -5.78 3.10 17.98
CA MET A 110 -6.89 4.04 17.86
C MET A 110 -6.47 5.28 17.07
N LYS A 111 -5.29 5.83 17.32
CA LYS A 111 -4.75 6.94 16.52
C LYS A 111 -4.50 6.52 15.08
N PHE A 112 -4.02 5.30 14.87
CA PHE A 112 -3.79 4.80 13.51
C PHE A 112 -5.12 4.62 12.75
N ASP A 113 -6.16 4.10 13.41
CA ASP A 113 -7.49 3.98 12.83
C ASP A 113 -8.07 5.34 12.44
N GLN A 114 -7.91 6.36 13.29
CA GLN A 114 -8.32 7.74 12.97
C GLN A 114 -7.61 8.26 11.72
N TRP A 115 -6.29 8.02 11.60
CA TRP A 115 -5.51 8.40 10.42
C TRP A 115 -5.95 7.62 9.16
N TYR A 116 -6.15 6.31 9.25
CA TYR A 116 -6.68 5.49 8.16
C TYR A 116 -8.03 6.01 7.68
N ASN A 117 -8.94 6.34 8.61
CA ASN A 117 -10.23 6.92 8.29
C ASN A 117 -10.12 8.25 7.54
N GLN A 118 -9.15 9.11 7.88
CA GLN A 118 -8.91 10.35 7.12
C GLN A 118 -8.52 10.06 5.66
N ILE A 119 -7.69 9.05 5.43
CA ILE A 119 -7.33 8.62 4.06
C ILE A 119 -8.56 8.11 3.31
N ILE A 120 -9.39 7.29 3.95
CA ILE A 120 -10.62 6.78 3.33
C ILE A 120 -11.58 7.91 2.97
N GLN A 121 -11.76 8.91 3.85
CA GLN A 121 -12.57 10.08 3.54
C GLN A 121 -11.99 10.90 2.38
N TRP A 122 -10.67 11.05 2.32
CA TRP A 122 -10.00 11.69 1.21
C TRP A 122 -10.22 10.94 -0.11
N VAL A 123 -10.11 9.61 -0.13
CA VAL A 123 -10.37 8.78 -1.31
C VAL A 123 -11.81 8.94 -1.77
N LYS A 124 -12.77 8.92 -0.84
CA LYS A 124 -14.20 9.12 -1.17
C LYS A 124 -14.49 10.52 -1.72
N LYS A 125 -13.81 11.55 -1.20
CA LYS A 125 -13.97 12.94 -1.62
C LYS A 125 -13.38 13.21 -3.00
N ASN A 126 -12.23 12.62 -3.32
CA ASN A 126 -11.48 12.90 -4.55
C ASN A 126 -11.64 11.83 -5.64
N GLY A 127 -12.14 10.65 -5.28
CA GLY A 127 -12.41 9.55 -6.19
C GLY A 127 -13.79 9.63 -6.82
N LYS A 128 -13.92 9.02 -7.99
CA LYS A 128 -15.20 8.80 -8.66
C LYS A 128 -15.71 7.39 -8.37
N GLN A 129 -17.00 7.28 -8.09
CA GLN A 129 -17.68 6.00 -7.95
C GLN A 129 -18.58 5.79 -9.17
N LYS A 130 -18.44 4.67 -9.88
CA LYS A 130 -19.32 4.34 -11.01
C LYS A 130 -20.60 3.68 -10.58
N TYR A 131 -20.50 2.68 -9.72
CA TYR A 131 -21.63 1.88 -9.26
C TYR A 131 -21.75 1.98 -7.74
N LYS A 132 -22.93 2.36 -7.27
CA LYS A 132 -23.34 2.14 -5.86
C LYS A 132 -23.76 0.68 -5.74
N GLY A 133 -22.79 -0.20 -5.51
CA GLY A 133 -22.99 -1.64 -5.37
C GLY A 133 -22.31 -2.17 -4.11
N LYS A 134 -22.31 -3.51 -3.92
CA LYS A 134 -21.79 -4.18 -2.71
C LYS A 134 -20.35 -3.81 -2.33
N LEU A 135 -19.49 -3.47 -3.31
CA LEU A 135 -18.05 -3.26 -3.08
C LEU A 135 -17.59 -1.80 -3.05
N ASN A 136 -18.49 -0.81 -3.18
CA ASN A 136 -18.19 0.64 -3.09
C ASN A 136 -16.80 1.05 -3.65
N THR A 137 -16.50 0.67 -4.89
CA THR A 137 -15.20 0.95 -5.52
C THR A 137 -15.08 2.42 -5.91
N TYR A 138 -13.98 3.07 -5.50
CA TYR A 138 -13.62 4.44 -5.87
C TYR A 138 -12.39 4.44 -6.76
N TYR A 139 -12.44 5.24 -7.82
CA TYR A 139 -11.33 5.43 -8.76
C TYR A 139 -10.79 6.85 -8.63
N LEU A 140 -9.51 6.99 -8.26
CA LEU A 140 -8.81 8.28 -8.36
C LEU A 140 -8.64 8.67 -9.83
N SER A 141 -8.28 9.93 -10.10
CA SER A 141 -8.28 10.53 -11.45
C SER A 141 -7.61 9.66 -12.52
N ASP A 142 -6.43 9.13 -12.24
CA ASP A 142 -5.63 8.39 -13.21
C ASP A 142 -6.23 7.00 -13.48
N ALA A 143 -6.68 6.33 -12.42
CA ALA A 143 -7.41 5.07 -12.53
C ALA A 143 -8.77 5.25 -13.23
N TRP A 144 -9.44 6.39 -13.02
CA TRP A 144 -10.70 6.70 -13.68
C TRP A 144 -10.53 6.89 -15.18
N LYS A 145 -9.47 7.59 -15.62
CA LYS A 145 -9.17 7.76 -17.06
C LYS A 145 -9.00 6.40 -17.73
N LEU A 146 -8.12 5.55 -17.19
CA LEU A 146 -7.89 4.20 -17.70
C LEU A 146 -9.16 3.34 -17.70
N TYR A 147 -9.98 3.47 -16.66
CA TYR A 147 -11.24 2.75 -16.56
C TYR A 147 -12.26 3.23 -17.61
N ALA A 148 -12.38 4.55 -17.80
CA ALA A 148 -13.34 5.16 -18.72
C ALA A 148 -12.97 4.94 -20.18
N GLU A 149 -11.69 4.88 -20.52
CA GLU A 149 -11.18 4.61 -21.87
C GLU A 149 -11.29 3.12 -22.27
N LYS A 150 -11.40 2.20 -21.31
CA LYS A 150 -11.64 0.77 -21.56
C LYS A 150 -13.13 0.43 -21.78
N ILE A 151 -14.03 1.41 -21.71
CA ILE A 151 -15.48 1.26 -21.97
C ILE A 151 -15.81 1.98 -23.27
#